data_AF-A0A352GNN1-F1
#
_entry.id   AF-A0A352GNN1-F1
#
_cell.length_a   1.000
_cell.length_b   1.000
_cell.length_c   1.000
_cell.angle_alpha   90.00
_cell.angle_beta   90.00
_cell.angle_gamma   90.00
#
_symmetry.space_group_name_H-M   'P 1'
#
loop_
_entity.id
_entity.type
_entity.pdbx_description
1 polymer ?
#
loop_
_entity_poly.entity_id
_entity_poly.type
_entity_poly.pdbx_seq_one_letter_code
_entity_poly.pdbx_strand_id
1 'polypeptide(L)'
;MTMTGRAKLAGVMGWPVSHSLSPVLHGHWLDSLGIDGAYVPLPVAPENFAEALRALAKMGFRGVNITVPHKEAALAAVDDADALARRIGAVNTVIVGDDGKLTGTNTDGFGFLENLKEGAPGWNPAAGPAVVLGAGG
;
A
#
# COMPACT_ATOMS: atom_id res chain seq x y z
N MET A 1 -17.53 15.19 -4.82
CA MET A 1 -16.76 15.38 -3.59
C MET A 1 -16.07 16.73 -3.63
N THR A 2 -16.28 17.60 -2.64
CA THR A 2 -15.61 18.92 -2.55
C THR A 2 -14.49 18.78 -1.53
N MET A 3 -13.24 18.75 -1.98
CA MET A 3 -12.08 18.76 -1.08
C MET A 3 -11.94 20.12 -0.41
N THR A 4 -11.62 20.12 0.89
CA THR A 4 -11.29 21.37 1.61
C THR A 4 -9.78 21.53 1.76
N GLY A 5 -9.33 22.68 2.29
CA GLY A 5 -7.92 22.89 2.64
C GLY A 5 -7.39 21.98 3.76
N ARG A 6 -8.25 21.13 4.36
CA ARG A 6 -7.88 20.14 5.39
C ARG A 6 -7.88 18.70 4.87
N ALA A 7 -8.05 18.50 3.56
CA ALA A 7 -8.16 17.17 2.96
C ALA A 7 -6.92 16.30 3.26
N LYS A 8 -7.15 15.04 3.62
CA LYS A 8 -6.09 14.04 3.80
C LYS A 8 -5.70 13.45 2.45
N LEU A 9 -4.41 13.48 2.12
CA LEU A 9 -3.91 12.93 0.86
C LEU A 9 -3.29 11.54 1.07
N ALA A 10 -3.67 10.60 0.22
CA ALA A 10 -3.04 9.30 0.06
C ALA A 10 -2.89 8.98 -1.43
N GLY A 11 -2.22 7.88 -1.77
CA GLY A 11 -2.10 7.50 -3.17
C GLY A 11 -1.53 6.11 -3.40
N VAL A 12 -1.23 5.83 -4.68
CA VAL A 12 -0.52 4.62 -5.10
C VAL A 12 0.68 4.98 -5.97
N MET A 13 1.88 4.57 -5.55
CA MET A 13 3.13 4.74 -6.32
C MET A 13 3.46 3.47 -7.10
N GLY A 14 3.71 3.63 -8.40
CA GLY A 14 4.10 2.54 -9.31
C GLY A 14 4.63 3.07 -10.63
N TRP A 15 5.11 2.16 -11.49
CA TRP A 15 5.57 2.53 -12.82
C TRP A 15 5.41 1.38 -13.83
N PRO A 16 4.48 1.48 -14.81
CA PRO A 16 3.38 2.45 -14.88
C PRO A 16 2.30 2.18 -13.80
N VAL A 17 1.50 3.19 -13.43
CA VAL A 17 0.46 3.07 -12.40
C VAL A 17 -0.95 3.52 -12.85
N SER A 18 -1.08 4.03 -14.08
CA SER A 18 -2.32 4.58 -14.62
C SER A 18 -3.48 3.57 -14.70
N HIS A 19 -3.17 2.27 -14.75
CA HIS A 19 -4.16 1.20 -14.80
C HIS A 19 -4.65 0.74 -13.42
N SER A 20 -4.14 1.32 -12.32
CA SER A 20 -4.53 0.92 -10.98
C SER A 20 -6.01 1.24 -10.72
N LEU A 21 -6.73 0.27 -10.15
CA LEU A 21 -8.09 0.45 -9.64
C LEU A 21 -8.12 0.97 -8.20
N SER A 22 -6.98 1.05 -7.51
CA SER A 22 -6.89 1.55 -6.13
C SER A 22 -7.48 2.95 -5.96
N PRO A 23 -7.26 3.93 -6.88
CA PRO A 23 -7.91 5.24 -6.78
C PRO A 23 -9.44 5.17 -6.82
N VAL A 24 -10.02 4.28 -7.62
CA VAL A 24 -11.47 4.07 -7.66
C VAL A 24 -11.97 3.46 -6.35
N LEU A 25 -11.30 2.41 -5.87
CA LEU A 25 -11.66 1.71 -4.63
C LEU A 25 -11.58 2.64 -3.41
N HIS A 26 -10.45 3.31 -3.22
CA HIS A 26 -10.26 4.19 -2.06
C HIS A 26 -11.09 5.47 -2.19
N GLY A 27 -11.24 6.01 -3.40
CA GLY A 27 -12.14 7.14 -3.66
C GLY A 27 -13.58 6.83 -3.26
N HIS A 28 -14.08 5.63 -3.58
CA HIS A 28 -15.42 5.18 -3.17
C HIS A 28 -15.59 5.18 -1.64
N TRP A 29 -14.61 4.63 -0.90
CA TRP A 29 -14.68 4.58 0.57
C TRP A 29 -14.51 5.94 1.24
N LEU A 30 -13.67 6.82 0.69
CA LEU A 30 -13.55 8.20 1.17
C LEU A 30 -14.89 8.94 1.06
N ASP A 31 -15.57 8.82 -0.09
CA ASP A 31 -16.87 9.44 -0.33
C ASP A 31 -17.97 8.83 0.55
N SER A 32 -18.06 7.50 0.58
CA SER A 32 -19.08 6.76 1.34
C SER A 32 -18.99 7.01 2.85
N LEU A 33 -17.78 7.26 3.37
CA LEU A 33 -17.55 7.54 4.79
C LEU A 33 -17.48 9.03 5.12
N GLY A 34 -17.67 9.92 4.14
CA GLY A 34 -17.60 11.38 4.34
C GLY A 34 -16.22 11.87 4.79
N ILE A 35 -15.15 11.18 4.41
CA ILE A 35 -13.78 11.54 4.77
C ILE A 35 -13.29 12.60 3.80
N ASP A 36 -12.97 13.80 4.29
CA ASP A 36 -12.32 14.86 3.49
C ASP A 36 -10.90 14.42 3.09
N GLY A 37 -10.75 13.92 1.87
CA GLY A 37 -9.49 13.38 1.38
C GLY A 37 -9.53 12.98 -0.08
N ALA A 38 -8.35 12.63 -0.59
CA ALA A 38 -8.17 12.12 -1.95
C ALA A 38 -7.15 10.98 -1.96
N TYR A 39 -7.37 10.04 -2.87
CA TYR A 39 -6.44 8.96 -3.17
C TYR A 39 -6.04 9.07 -4.64
N VAL A 40 -4.76 9.30 -4.92
CA VAL A 40 -4.27 9.62 -6.28
C VAL A 40 -3.24 8.63 -6.81
N PRO A 41 -3.19 8.37 -8.13
CA PRO A 41 -2.08 7.65 -8.74
C PRO A 41 -0.84 8.53 -8.83
N LEU A 42 0.32 7.98 -8.46
CA LEU A 42 1.62 8.65 -8.45
C LEU A 42 2.60 7.87 -9.35
N PRO A 43 2.71 8.23 -10.64
CA PRO A 43 3.65 7.58 -11.55
C PRO A 43 5.08 8.02 -11.22
N VAL A 44 5.89 7.10 -10.70
CA VAL A 44 7.26 7.42 -10.27
C VAL A 44 8.23 6.41 -10.87
N ALA A 45 9.12 6.86 -11.74
CA ALA A 45 10.14 5.98 -12.33
C ALA A 45 11.08 5.41 -11.24
N PRO A 46 11.60 4.18 -11.38
CA PRO A 46 12.42 3.51 -10.35
C PRO A 46 13.58 4.34 -9.81
N GLU A 47 14.28 5.06 -10.68
CA GLU A 47 15.41 5.93 -10.34
C GLU A 47 15.04 7.07 -9.38
N ASN A 48 13.78 7.49 -9.36
CA ASN A 48 13.28 8.60 -8.54
C ASN A 48 12.51 8.12 -7.30
N PHE A 49 12.34 6.80 -7.14
CA PHE A 49 11.39 6.24 -6.18
C PHE A 49 11.70 6.63 -4.74
N ALA A 50 12.94 6.43 -4.29
CA ALA A 50 13.32 6.70 -2.90
C ALA A 50 13.18 8.18 -2.53
N GLU A 51 13.58 9.09 -3.44
CA GLU A 51 13.43 10.53 -3.23
C GLU A 51 11.96 10.93 -3.17
N ALA A 52 11.14 10.46 -4.13
CA ALA A 52 9.72 10.76 -4.19
C ALA A 52 8.98 10.24 -2.95
N LEU A 53 9.31 9.03 -2.48
CA LEU A 53 8.73 8.46 -1.27
C LEU A 53 9.04 9.32 -0.03
N ARG A 54 10.27 9.81 0.09
CA ARG A 54 10.70 10.70 1.19
C ARG A 54 10.06 12.09 1.11
N ALA A 55 9.71 12.56 -0.08
CA ALA A 55 9.03 13.84 -0.26
C ALA A 55 7.57 13.84 0.24
N LEU A 56 6.92 12.67 0.35
CA LEU A 56 5.51 12.57 0.76
C LEU A 56 5.20 13.27 2.08
N ALA A 57 6.06 13.09 3.10
CA ALA A 57 5.90 13.74 4.39
C ALA A 57 5.90 15.27 4.28
N LYS A 58 6.78 15.82 3.43
CA LYS A 58 6.88 17.27 3.20
C LYS A 58 5.69 17.82 2.41
N MET A 59 5.04 16.97 1.61
CA MET A 59 3.86 17.32 0.82
C MET A 59 2.53 17.11 1.57
N GLY A 60 2.58 16.68 2.84
CA GLY A 60 1.38 16.47 3.66
C GLY A 60 0.59 15.19 3.34
N PHE A 61 1.20 14.22 2.64
CA PHE A 61 0.58 12.90 2.46
C PHE A 61 0.52 12.15 3.78
N ARG A 62 -0.54 11.36 3.95
CA ARG A 62 -0.77 10.49 5.12
C ARG A 62 -0.30 9.06 4.88
N GLY A 63 -0.07 8.69 3.64
CA GLY A 63 0.38 7.35 3.28
C GLY A 63 0.25 7.08 1.79
N VAL A 64 0.76 5.94 1.38
CA VAL A 64 0.79 5.53 -0.02
C VAL A 64 0.82 3.99 -0.10
N ASN A 65 0.09 3.43 -1.06
CA ASN A 65 0.33 2.05 -1.48
C ASN A 65 1.47 2.02 -2.49
N ILE A 66 2.31 0.99 -2.40
CA ILE A 66 3.42 0.74 -3.29
C ILE A 66 3.07 -0.46 -4.16
N THR A 67 3.17 -0.29 -5.46
CA THR A 67 3.00 -1.38 -6.42
C THR A 67 4.25 -1.53 -7.28
N VAL A 68 4.22 -2.49 -8.20
CA VAL A 68 5.34 -2.78 -9.10
C VAL A 68 5.88 -1.51 -9.78
N PRO A 69 7.21 -1.38 -9.91
CA PRO A 69 8.27 -2.33 -9.50
C PRO A 69 8.85 -2.04 -8.10
N HIS A 70 8.18 -1.25 -7.25
CA HIS A 70 8.85 -0.55 -6.15
C HIS A 70 8.83 -1.24 -4.78
N LYS A 71 8.18 -2.39 -4.63
CA LYS A 71 7.89 -2.95 -3.29
C LYS A 71 9.14 -3.32 -2.48
N GLU A 72 10.17 -3.87 -3.12
CA GLU A 72 11.45 -4.17 -2.47
C GLU A 72 12.22 -2.90 -2.12
N ALA A 73 12.27 -1.93 -3.05
CA ALA A 73 12.90 -0.64 -2.83
C ALA A 73 12.22 0.15 -1.69
N ALA A 74 10.91 -0.01 -1.52
CA ALA A 74 10.17 0.59 -0.41
C ALA A 74 10.62 0.07 0.94
N LEU A 75 10.88 -1.23 1.08
CA LEU A 75 11.39 -1.80 2.32
C LEU A 75 12.74 -1.18 2.72
N ALA A 76 13.62 -0.92 1.75
CA ALA A 76 14.89 -0.26 2.00
C ALA A 76 14.77 1.25 2.28
N ALA A 77 13.69 1.88 1.82
CA ALA A 77 13.52 3.34 1.86
C ALA A 77 12.71 3.84 3.07
N VAL A 78 11.91 3.01 3.74
CA VAL A 78 11.15 3.40 4.96
C VAL A 78 12.05 3.47 6.20
N ASP A 79 11.62 4.20 7.23
CA ASP A 79 12.35 4.32 8.50
C ASP A 79 12.13 3.12 9.42
N ASP A 80 10.98 2.48 9.30
CA ASP A 80 10.66 1.26 10.01
C ASP A 80 9.71 0.40 9.16
N ALA A 81 9.72 -0.90 9.39
CA ALA A 81 8.80 -1.85 8.77
C ALA A 81 8.38 -2.89 9.81
N ASP A 82 7.18 -3.43 9.70
CA ASP A 82 6.80 -4.50 10.63
C ASP A 82 7.55 -5.83 10.32
N ALA A 83 7.43 -6.80 11.24
CA ALA A 83 8.08 -8.10 11.08
C ALA A 83 7.56 -8.88 9.86
N LEU A 84 6.31 -8.66 9.46
CA LEU A 84 5.69 -9.33 8.32
C LEU A 84 6.30 -8.85 7.00
N ALA A 85 6.38 -7.53 6.81
CA ALA A 85 6.99 -6.91 5.64
C ALA A 85 8.48 -7.26 5.52
N ARG A 86 9.22 -7.28 6.64
CA ARG A 86 10.62 -7.74 6.66
C ARG A 86 10.77 -9.20 6.24
N ARG A 87 9.86 -10.07 6.70
CA ARG A 87 9.86 -11.50 6.35
C ARG A 87 9.50 -11.74 4.89
N ILE A 88 8.58 -10.95 4.34
CA ILE A 88 8.21 -11.00 2.92
C ILE A 88 9.35 -10.43 2.05
N GLY A 89 10.07 -9.41 2.55
CA GLY A 89 11.11 -8.71 1.78
C GLY A 89 10.56 -7.54 0.97
N ALA A 90 9.30 -7.15 1.17
CA ALA A 90 8.62 -6.15 0.36
C ALA A 90 7.57 -5.36 1.16
N VAL A 91 7.45 -4.07 0.88
CA VAL A 91 6.44 -3.16 1.45
C VAL A 91 5.47 -2.72 0.35
N ASN A 92 4.16 -2.92 0.57
CA ASN A 92 3.10 -2.46 -0.34
C ASN A 92 2.28 -1.29 0.24
N THR A 93 2.51 -0.93 1.51
CA THR A 93 1.74 0.10 2.22
C THR A 93 2.68 0.87 3.12
N VAL A 94 2.79 2.17 2.91
CA VAL A 94 3.59 3.09 3.72
C VAL A 94 2.66 4.09 4.39
N ILE A 95 2.84 4.25 5.70
CA ILE A 95 2.15 5.23 6.53
C ILE A 95 3.13 6.36 6.82
N VAL A 96 2.65 7.59 6.68
CA VAL A 96 3.40 8.79 7.06
C VAL A 96 2.93 9.22 8.45
N GLY A 97 3.83 9.14 9.43
CA GLY A 97 3.60 9.60 10.80
C GLY A 97 3.46 11.11 10.89
N ASP A 98 2.88 11.60 11.98
CA ASP A 98 2.76 13.06 12.22
C ASP A 98 4.14 13.73 12.44
N ASP A 99 5.17 12.95 12.77
CA ASP A 99 6.58 13.34 12.84
C ASP A 99 7.30 13.26 11.48
N GLY A 100 6.59 12.85 10.42
CA GLY A 100 7.12 12.63 9.08
C GLY A 100 7.84 11.28 8.90
N LYS A 101 7.89 10.43 9.93
CA LYS A 101 8.51 9.09 9.83
C LYS A 101 7.69 8.19 8.90
N LEU A 102 8.38 7.41 8.08
CA LEU A 102 7.79 6.45 7.16
C LEU A 102 7.78 5.05 7.79
N THR A 103 6.60 4.46 7.96
CA THR A 103 6.47 3.07 8.44
C THR A 103 5.83 2.20 7.36
N GLY A 104 6.50 1.10 7.01
CA GLY A 104 6.07 0.15 5.99
C GLY A 104 5.40 -1.10 6.56
N THR A 105 4.40 -1.60 5.85
CA THR A 105 3.80 -2.92 6.06
C THR A 105 3.48 -3.57 4.71
N ASN A 106 3.06 -4.83 4.75
CA ASN A 106 2.60 -5.57 3.58
C ASN A 106 1.20 -6.16 3.85
N THR A 107 0.21 -5.65 3.13
CA THR A 107 -1.20 -6.04 3.28
C THR A 107 -1.63 -7.12 2.30
N ASP A 108 -0.81 -7.50 1.30
CA ASP A 108 -1.18 -8.48 0.28
C ASP A 108 -1.38 -9.87 0.90
N GLY A 109 -0.47 -10.28 1.79
CA GLY A 109 -0.57 -11.57 2.47
C GLY A 109 -1.79 -11.68 3.38
N PHE A 110 -2.13 -10.60 4.08
CA PHE A 110 -3.36 -10.51 4.87
C PHE A 110 -4.60 -10.57 3.97
N GLY A 111 -4.65 -9.75 2.92
CA GLY A 111 -5.78 -9.69 1.99
C GLY A 111 -6.04 -11.02 1.30
N PHE A 112 -4.99 -11.75 0.90
CA PHE A 112 -5.10 -13.10 0.34
C PHE A 112 -5.74 -14.09 1.33
N LEU A 113 -5.30 -14.09 2.59
CA LEU A 113 -5.83 -14.98 3.61
C LEU A 113 -7.28 -14.67 3.97
N GLU A 114 -7.64 -13.39 4.10
CA GLU A 114 -9.03 -13.00 4.38
C GLU A 114 -9.96 -13.37 3.22
N ASN A 115 -9.53 -13.15 1.97
CA ASN A 115 -10.30 -13.57 0.80
C ASN A 115 -10.53 -15.09 0.78
N LEU A 116 -9.51 -15.89 1.13
CA LEU A 116 -9.64 -17.34 1.16
C LEU A 116 -10.58 -17.81 2.27
N LYS A 117 -10.53 -17.20 3.46
CA LYS A 117 -11.46 -17.51 4.56
C LYS A 117 -12.91 -17.18 4.20
N GLU A 118 -13.13 -16.05 3.52
CA GLU A 118 -14.46 -15.63 3.08
C GLU A 118 -14.99 -16.52 1.94
N GLY A 119 -14.15 -16.80 0.94
CA GLY A 119 -14.54 -17.57 -0.24
C GLY A 119 -14.60 -19.09 -0.02
N ALA A 120 -13.93 -19.61 1.01
CA ALA A 120 -13.88 -21.03 1.34
C ALA A 120 -14.06 -21.27 2.85
N PRO A 121 -15.27 -21.11 3.41
CA PRO A 121 -15.51 -21.15 4.86
C PRO A 121 -15.19 -22.50 5.53
N GLY A 122 -15.12 -23.59 4.76
CA GLY A 122 -14.70 -24.91 5.24
C GLY A 122 -13.18 -25.16 5.17
N TRP A 123 -12.40 -24.21 4.67
CA TRP A 123 -10.95 -24.35 4.57
C TRP A 123 -10.30 -24.38 5.95
N ASN A 124 -9.53 -25.42 6.21
CA ASN A 124 -8.74 -25.56 7.42
C ASN A 124 -7.24 -25.48 7.07
N PRO A 125 -6.54 -24.39 7.41
CA PRO A 125 -5.11 -24.25 7.12
C PRO A 125 -4.23 -25.27 7.86
N ALA A 126 -4.74 -25.93 8.91
CA ALA A 126 -4.03 -26.97 9.65
C ALA A 126 -4.28 -28.38 9.08
N ALA A 127 -5.11 -28.55 8.05
CA ALA A 127 -5.46 -29.87 7.51
C ALA A 127 -4.30 -30.55 6.77
N GLY A 128 -3.28 -29.79 6.34
CA GLY A 128 -2.14 -30.34 5.61
C GLY A 128 -1.32 -29.27 4.90
N PRO A 129 -0.30 -29.70 4.12
CA PRO A 129 0.53 -28.78 3.35
C PRO A 129 -0.27 -28.08 2.23
N ALA A 130 0.15 -26.87 1.88
CA ALA A 130 -0.36 -26.13 0.73
C ALA A 130 0.68 -26.10 -0.39
N VAL A 131 0.23 -26.17 -1.65
CA VAL A 131 1.07 -25.94 -2.83
C VAL A 131 0.96 -24.47 -3.21
N VAL A 132 2.09 -23.77 -3.24
CA VAL A 132 2.19 -22.39 -3.73
C VAL A 132 2.83 -22.43 -5.11
N LEU A 133 2.12 -21.88 -6.11
CA LEU A 133 2.61 -21.80 -7.48
C LEU A 133 3.07 -20.37 -7.76
N GLY A 134 4.39 -20.18 -7.79
CA GLY A 134 5.02 -18.87 -7.96
C GLY A 134 5.94 -18.52 -6.78
N ALA A 135 6.91 -17.64 -7.06
CA ALA A 135 7.88 -17.14 -6.08
C ALA A 135 8.15 -15.63 -6.27
N GLY A 136 7.19 -14.93 -6.88
CA GLY A 136 7.23 -13.48 -7.02
C GLY A 136 6.25 -12.81 -6.06
N GLY A 137 6.34 -11.49 -5.98
CA GLY A 137 5.55 -10.68 -5.05
C GLY A 137 6.43 -9.96 -4.05
#